data_AF-A0AAW0UYY0-F1
#
_entry.id   AF-A0AAW0UYY0-F1
#
_cell.length_a   1.000
_cell.length_b   1.000
_cell.length_c   1.000
_cell.angle_alpha   90.00
_cell.angle_beta   90.00
_cell.angle_gamma   90.00
#
_symmetry.space_group_name_H-M   'P 1'
#
loop_
_entity.id
_entity.type
_entity.pdbx_description
1 polymer ?
#
loop_
_entity_poly.entity_id
_entity_poly.type
_entity_poly.pdbx_seq_one_letter_code
_entity_poly.pdbx_strand_id
1 'polypeptide(L)'
;MGNVNKTMTEVTRKNQEFMLETQRVQLERQIHMQNEMREKMMSMQIARSRELLYWFGSFYIVAAIGMMTGFRRTRKPGTLVPLLPLSFILAYQADLAYGSKLNRIKMEAENILMFERDLVSMPMGVPTPSTIDEARERQEENKRLNKRFGL
;
A
#
# COMPACT_ATOMS: atom_id res chain seq x y z
N MET A 1 28.13 -50.54 -24.18
CA MET A 1 26.86 -49.77 -24.07
C MET A 1 26.64 -49.07 -22.72
N GLY A 2 27.52 -49.17 -21.71
CA GLY A 2 27.33 -48.52 -20.40
C GLY A 2 27.68 -47.02 -20.30
N ASN A 3 28.52 -46.49 -21.18
CA ASN A 3 28.95 -45.08 -21.10
C ASN A 3 27.91 -44.09 -21.63
N VAL A 4 27.12 -44.47 -22.64
CA VAL A 4 26.13 -43.58 -23.27
C VAL A 4 24.94 -43.29 -22.33
N ASN A 5 24.49 -44.28 -21.57
CA ASN A 5 23.42 -44.08 -20.58
C ASN A 5 23.88 -43.19 -19.43
N LYS A 6 25.13 -43.34 -18.96
CA LYS A 6 25.70 -42.49 -17.91
C LYS A 6 25.84 -41.03 -18.36
N THR A 7 26.36 -40.79 -19.57
CA THR A 7 26.48 -39.44 -20.12
C THR A 7 25.12 -38.80 -20.40
N MET A 8 24.14 -39.57 -20.88
CA MET A 8 22.77 -39.09 -21.08
C MET A 8 22.12 -38.67 -19.75
N THR A 9 22.21 -39.49 -18.70
CA THR A 9 21.70 -39.13 -17.38
C THR A 9 22.40 -37.92 -16.76
N GLU A 10 23.70 -37.76 -17.00
CA GLU A 10 24.46 -36.60 -16.52
C GLU A 10 24.04 -35.31 -17.23
N VAL A 11 23.78 -35.37 -18.55
CA VAL A 11 23.24 -34.24 -19.32
C VAL A 11 21.82 -33.87 -18.87
N THR A 12 20.95 -34.86 -18.63
CA THR A 12 19.60 -34.58 -18.10
C THR A 12 19.66 -33.95 -16.71
N ARG A 13 20.56 -34.43 -15.84
CA ARG A 13 20.77 -33.87 -14.51
C ARG A 13 21.29 -32.43 -14.56
N LYS A 14 22.31 -32.16 -15.38
CA LYS A 14 22.82 -30.80 -15.60
C LYS A 14 21.76 -29.86 -16.16
N ASN A 15 20.90 -30.33 -17.06
CA ASN A 15 19.78 -29.53 -17.56
C ASN A 15 18.73 -29.25 -16.47
N GLN A 16 18.43 -30.23 -15.61
CA GLN A 16 17.55 -30.03 -14.45
C GLN A 16 18.14 -29.03 -13.45
N GLU A 17 19.43 -29.16 -13.13
CA GLU A 17 20.15 -28.23 -12.26
C GLU A 17 20.14 -26.81 -12.85
N PHE A 18 20.46 -26.65 -14.14
CA PHE A 18 20.39 -25.37 -14.84
C PHE A 18 18.98 -24.76 -14.86
N MET A 19 17.94 -25.58 -15.06
CA MET A 19 16.55 -25.11 -14.98
C MET A 19 16.18 -24.62 -13.57
N LEU A 20 16.59 -25.36 -12.53
CA LEU A 20 16.34 -24.99 -11.14
C LEU A 20 17.10 -23.72 -10.75
N GLU A 21 18.36 -23.60 -11.15
CA GLU A 21 19.16 -22.39 -10.97
C GLU A 21 18.54 -21.19 -11.68
N THR A 22 18.09 -21.36 -12.92
CA THR A 22 17.41 -20.30 -13.68
C THR A 22 16.13 -19.86 -12.98
N GLN A 23 15.31 -20.80 -12.51
CA GLN A 23 14.09 -20.48 -11.75
C GLN A 23 14.41 -19.75 -10.45
N ARG A 24 15.44 -20.19 -9.72
CA ARG A 24 15.89 -19.53 -8.49
C ARG A 24 16.33 -18.10 -8.75
N VAL A 25 17.17 -17.87 -9.77
CA VAL A 25 17.63 -16.52 -10.16
C VAL A 25 16.46 -15.64 -10.57
N GLN A 26 15.47 -16.18 -11.29
CA GLN A 26 14.26 -15.44 -11.64
C GLN A 26 13.46 -15.04 -10.40
N LEU A 27 13.29 -15.94 -9.43
CA LEU A 27 12.58 -15.67 -8.19
C LEU A 27 13.32 -14.62 -7.34
N GLU A 28 14.63 -14.73 -7.20
CA GLU A 28 15.46 -13.76 -6.47
C GLU A 28 15.34 -12.35 -7.09
N ARG A 29 15.36 -12.25 -8.42
CA ARG A 29 15.13 -10.98 -9.12
C ARG A 29 13.73 -10.41 -8.88
N GLN A 30 12.70 -11.25 -8.88
CA GLN A 30 11.34 -10.81 -8.60
C GLN A 30 11.19 -10.26 -7.17
N ILE A 31 11.75 -10.95 -6.18
CA ILE A 31 11.75 -10.49 -4.79
C ILE A 31 12.51 -9.16 -4.66
N HIS A 32 13.68 -9.06 -5.28
CA HIS A 32 14.47 -7.84 -5.26
C HIS A 32 13.71 -6.66 -5.88
N MET A 33 13.11 -6.87 -7.06
CA MET A 33 12.28 -5.86 -7.73
C MET A 33 11.08 -5.43 -6.86
N GLN A 34 10.41 -6.37 -6.19
CA GLN A 34 9.30 -6.05 -5.29
C GLN A 34 9.75 -5.20 -4.10
N ASN A 35 10.91 -5.51 -3.50
CA ASN A 35 11.48 -4.73 -2.41
C ASN A 35 11.87 -3.33 -2.88
N GLU A 36 12.54 -3.19 -4.02
CA GLU A 36 12.87 -1.88 -4.58
C GLU A 36 11.63 -1.05 -4.88
N MET A 37 10.59 -1.64 -5.48
CA MET A 37 9.34 -0.95 -5.76
C MET A 37 8.66 -0.49 -4.47
N ARG A 38 8.69 -1.30 -3.42
CA ARG A 38 8.19 -0.91 -2.09
C ARG A 38 8.96 0.28 -1.53
N GLU A 39 10.29 0.26 -1.61
CA GLU A 39 11.14 1.37 -1.15
C GLU A 39 10.89 2.65 -1.96
N LYS A 40 10.78 2.54 -3.28
CA LYS A 40 10.44 3.67 -4.18
C LYS A 40 9.05 4.23 -3.86
N MET A 41 8.06 3.39 -3.60
CA MET A 41 6.72 3.86 -3.21
C MET A 41 6.73 4.57 -1.86
N MET A 42 7.49 4.04 -0.87
CA MET A 42 7.65 4.68 0.43
C MET A 42 8.40 6.02 0.33
N SER A 43 9.47 6.08 -0.46
CA SER A 43 10.23 7.32 -0.65
C SER A 43 9.38 8.40 -1.34
N MET A 44 8.56 8.02 -2.33
CA MET A 44 7.59 8.93 -2.96
C MET A 44 6.53 9.44 -1.98
N GLN A 45 6.05 8.62 -1.06
CA GLN A 45 5.12 9.07 -0.01
C GLN A 45 5.75 10.11 0.91
N ILE A 46 7.00 9.88 1.34
CA ILE A 46 7.76 10.84 2.16
C ILE A 46 7.98 12.14 1.38
N ALA A 47 8.38 12.04 0.12
CA ALA A 47 8.59 13.20 -0.74
C ALA A 47 7.30 14.01 -0.90
N ARG A 48 6.16 13.36 -1.14
CA ARG A 48 4.84 14.01 -1.19
C ARG A 48 4.48 14.71 0.12
N SER A 49 4.74 14.07 1.27
CA SER A 49 4.48 14.69 2.57
C SER A 49 5.33 15.95 2.79
N ARG A 50 6.59 15.93 2.36
CA ARG A 50 7.50 17.09 2.46
C ARG A 50 7.09 18.23 1.55
N GLU A 51 6.73 17.92 0.30
CA GLU A 51 6.21 18.92 -0.65
C GLU A 51 4.95 19.58 -0.08
N LEU A 52 4.00 18.78 0.41
CA LEU A 52 2.75 19.30 0.97
C LEU A 52 3.00 20.20 2.19
N LEU A 53 3.97 19.87 3.03
CA LEU A 53 4.38 20.70 4.16
C LEU A 53 4.89 22.06 3.69
N TYR A 54 5.72 22.12 2.64
CA TYR A 54 6.23 23.38 2.11
C TYR A 54 5.13 24.22 1.47
N TRP A 55 4.27 23.59 0.68
CA TRP A 55 3.11 24.26 0.08
C TRP A 55 2.17 24.82 1.15
N PHE A 56 1.77 24.01 2.12
CA PHE A 56 0.89 24.42 3.20
C PHE A 56 1.54 25.42 4.17
N GLY A 57 2.84 25.26 4.45
CA GLY A 57 3.62 26.20 5.26
C GLY A 57 3.69 27.59 4.64
N SER A 58 3.83 27.67 3.32
CA SER A 58 3.80 28.95 2.59
C SER A 58 2.43 29.62 2.72
N PHE A 59 1.35 28.85 2.53
CA PHE A 59 -0.02 29.32 2.75
C PHE A 59 -0.24 29.79 4.21
N TYR A 60 0.24 29.02 5.18
CA TYR A 60 0.12 29.34 6.60
C TYR A 60 0.77 30.68 6.94
N ILE A 61 1.97 30.96 6.42
CA ILE A 61 2.68 32.23 6.65
C ILE A 61 1.87 33.41 6.10
N VAL A 62 1.37 33.30 4.86
CA VAL A 62 0.56 34.37 4.24
C VAL A 62 -0.74 34.60 5.04
N ALA A 63 -1.41 33.52 5.42
CA ALA A 63 -2.62 33.58 6.24
C ALA A 63 -2.34 34.23 7.60
N ALA A 64 -1.23 33.87 8.25
CA ALA A 64 -0.85 34.41 9.55
C ALA A 64 -0.57 35.92 9.50
N ILE A 65 0.15 36.40 8.47
CA ILE A 65 0.37 37.84 8.26
C ILE A 65 -0.97 38.56 8.05
N GLY A 66 -1.87 38.00 7.25
CA GLY A 66 -3.20 38.56 7.00
C GLY A 66 -4.04 38.66 8.28
N MET A 67 -4.10 37.59 9.07
CA MET A 67 -4.83 37.53 10.34
C MET A 67 -4.22 38.45 11.39
N MET A 68 -2.89 38.54 11.48
CA MET A 68 -2.22 39.42 12.42
C MET A 68 -2.43 40.91 12.07
N THR A 69 -2.43 41.24 10.78
CA THR A 69 -2.80 42.59 10.30
C THR A 69 -4.27 42.89 10.61
N GLY A 70 -5.16 41.93 10.38
CA GLY A 70 -6.59 42.04 10.72
C GLY A 70 -6.84 42.24 12.22
N PHE A 71 -6.11 41.53 13.07
CA PHE A 71 -6.14 41.71 14.52
C PHE A 71 -5.68 43.11 14.92
N ARG A 72 -4.59 43.59 14.32
CA ARG A 72 -4.04 44.92 14.63
C ARG A 72 -5.03 46.05 14.29
N ARG A 73 -5.82 45.90 13.22
CA ARG A 73 -6.86 46.87 12.81
C ARG A 73 -8.14 46.76 13.62
N THR A 74 -8.65 45.55 13.85
CA THR A 74 -9.96 45.34 14.48
C THR A 74 -9.90 45.25 16.00
N ARG A 75 -8.73 44.92 16.57
CA ARG A 75 -8.51 44.58 17.99
C ARG A 75 -9.40 43.44 18.50
N LYS A 76 -10.01 42.66 17.60
CA LYS A 76 -10.88 41.54 17.96
C LYS A 76 -10.07 40.23 17.96
N PRO A 77 -9.92 39.53 19.10
CA PRO A 77 -9.16 38.28 19.15
C PRO A 77 -9.74 37.18 18.24
N GLY A 78 -11.04 37.28 17.89
CA GLY A 78 -11.71 36.41 16.94
C GLY A 78 -11.02 36.29 15.57
N THR A 79 -10.26 37.30 15.12
CA THR A 79 -9.55 37.25 13.84
C THR A 79 -8.38 36.26 13.83
N LEU A 80 -7.90 35.85 15.00
CA LEU A 80 -6.79 34.88 15.15
C LEU A 80 -7.29 33.44 15.34
N VAL A 81 -8.59 33.24 15.60
CA VAL A 81 -9.16 31.91 15.85
C VAL A 81 -8.79 30.89 14.77
N PRO A 82 -8.79 31.21 13.46
CA PRO A 82 -8.42 30.24 12.44
C PRO A 82 -6.95 29.80 12.47
N LEU A 83 -6.04 30.53 13.13
CA LEU A 83 -4.64 30.11 13.28
C LEU A 83 -4.50 28.82 14.06
N LEU A 84 -5.41 28.55 14.99
CA LEU A 84 -5.35 27.39 15.87
C LEU A 84 -5.54 26.07 15.09
N PRO A 85 -6.63 25.87 14.31
CA PRO A 85 -6.76 24.68 13.47
C PRO A 85 -5.68 24.62 12.37
N LEU A 86 -5.28 25.76 11.79
CA LEU A 86 -4.22 25.78 10.77
C LEU A 86 -2.85 25.32 11.34
N SER A 87 -2.50 25.77 12.54
CA SER A 87 -1.29 25.35 13.25
C SER A 87 -1.30 23.85 13.55
N PHE A 88 -2.47 23.32 13.94
CA PHE A 88 -2.62 21.89 14.23
C PHE A 88 -2.34 21.02 12.99
N ILE A 89 -2.88 21.42 11.84
CA ILE A 89 -2.63 20.74 10.57
C ILE A 89 -1.14 20.87 10.19
N LEU A 90 -0.55 22.06 10.31
CA LEU A 90 0.86 22.27 9.98
C LEU A 90 1.79 21.40 10.84
N ALA A 91 1.55 21.35 12.15
CA ALA A 91 2.31 20.53 13.08
C ALA A 91 2.18 19.03 12.74
N TYR A 92 0.98 18.57 12.39
CA TYR A 92 0.76 17.21 11.93
C TYR A 92 1.57 16.90 10.66
N GLN A 93 1.54 17.77 9.66
CA GLN A 93 2.30 17.59 8.41
C GLN A 93 3.81 17.63 8.66
N ALA A 94 4.28 18.44 9.61
CA ALA A 94 5.68 18.49 9.99
C ALA A 94 6.17 17.17 10.61
N ASP A 95 5.40 16.61 11.55
CA ASP A 95 5.71 15.30 12.16
C ASP A 95 5.57 14.15 11.14
N LEU A 96 4.68 14.26 10.16
CA LEU A 96 4.55 13.29 9.05
C LEU A 96 5.74 13.33 8.08
N ALA A 97 6.24 14.53 7.76
CA ALA A 97 7.30 14.73 6.77
C ALA A 97 8.72 14.48 7.32
N TYR A 98 8.96 14.82 8.59
CA TYR A 98 10.29 14.80 9.22
C TYR A 98 10.34 14.14 10.60
N GLY A 99 9.19 14.00 11.25
CA GLY A 99 9.14 13.43 12.60
C GLY A 99 8.96 11.92 12.62
N SER A 100 8.32 11.44 13.69
CA SER A 100 8.17 10.00 13.96
C SER A 100 6.79 9.46 13.58
N LYS A 101 5.87 10.31 13.10
CA LYS A 101 4.49 9.91 12.77
C LYS A 101 4.45 8.74 11.79
N LEU A 102 5.28 8.73 10.74
CA LEU A 102 5.34 7.62 9.80
C LEU A 102 5.78 6.31 10.46
N ASN A 103 6.73 6.35 11.40
CA ASN A 103 7.14 5.16 12.14
C ASN A 103 6.02 4.65 13.04
N ARG A 104 5.27 5.54 13.69
CA ARG A 104 4.08 5.16 14.49
C ARG A 104 3.00 4.52 13.62
N ILE A 105 2.74 5.05 12.42
CA ILE A 105 1.79 4.46 11.47
C ILE A 105 2.27 3.07 11.02
N LYS A 106 3.56 2.88 10.78
CA LYS A 106 4.14 1.56 10.45
C LYS A 106 3.95 0.57 11.59
N MET A 107 4.27 0.96 12.83
CA MET A 107 4.07 0.12 14.00
C MET A 107 2.61 -0.27 14.19
N GLU A 108 1.68 0.66 13.99
CA GLU A 108 0.24 0.38 14.03
C GLU A 108 -0.18 -0.61 12.95
N ALA A 109 0.33 -0.45 11.72
CA ALA A 109 0.08 -1.39 10.63
C ALA A 109 0.63 -2.79 10.93
N GLU A 110 1.82 -2.89 11.55
CA GLU A 110 2.38 -4.15 12.03
C GLU A 110 1.51 -4.77 13.12
N ASN A 111 1.04 -3.97 14.08
CA ASN A 111 0.13 -4.41 15.13
C ASN A 111 -1.17 -5.00 14.56
N ILE A 112 -1.78 -4.32 13.58
CA ILE A 112 -2.99 -4.81 12.90
C ILE A 112 -2.72 -6.15 12.21
N LEU A 113 -1.58 -6.28 11.51
CA LEU A 113 -1.25 -7.52 10.79
C LEU A 113 -0.93 -8.70 11.70
N MET A 114 -0.41 -8.44 12.90
CA MET A 114 0.01 -9.47 13.86
C MET A 114 -1.11 -9.87 14.83
N PHE A 115 -1.87 -8.90 15.36
CA PHE A 115 -2.79 -9.11 16.47
C PHE A 115 -4.26 -8.87 16.12
N GLU A 116 -4.56 -8.06 15.09
CA GLU A 116 -5.93 -7.68 14.71
C GLU A 116 -6.22 -8.05 13.26
N ARG A 117 -5.71 -9.20 12.81
CA ARG A 117 -5.73 -9.61 11.41
C ARG A 117 -7.14 -9.74 10.83
N ASP A 118 -8.13 -9.94 11.69
CA ASP A 118 -9.55 -9.99 11.31
C ASP A 118 -10.00 -8.68 10.66
N LEU A 119 -9.44 -7.51 11.04
CA LEU A 119 -9.76 -6.19 10.47
C LEU A 119 -9.42 -6.06 8.98
N VAL A 120 -8.42 -6.81 8.52
CA VAL A 120 -7.91 -6.77 7.14
C VAL A 120 -8.18 -8.07 6.38
N SER A 121 -8.77 -9.05 7.06
CA SER A 121 -9.21 -10.30 6.43
C SER A 121 -10.38 -10.05 5.48
N MET A 122 -10.48 -10.83 4.40
CA MET A 122 -11.65 -10.73 3.54
C MET A 122 -12.88 -11.32 4.24
N PRO A 123 -14.05 -10.67 4.15
CA PRO A 123 -15.28 -11.28 4.63
C PRO A 123 -15.51 -12.61 3.92
N MET A 124 -15.88 -13.65 4.67
CA MET A 124 -16.02 -15.04 4.20
C MET A 124 -14.71 -15.75 3.84
N GLY A 125 -13.55 -15.17 4.16
CA GLY A 125 -12.24 -15.76 3.91
C GLY A 125 -11.80 -15.68 2.45
N VAL A 126 -10.75 -16.44 2.10
CA VAL A 126 -10.27 -16.50 0.73
C VAL A 126 -11.15 -17.45 -0.10
N PRO A 127 -11.58 -17.07 -1.32
CA PRO A 127 -12.30 -17.98 -2.20
C PRO A 127 -11.49 -19.25 -2.44
N THR A 128 -12.05 -20.38 -2.04
CA THR A 128 -11.51 -21.71 -2.34
C THR A 128 -12.04 -22.19 -3.69
N PRO A 129 -11.38 -23.13 -4.37
CA PRO A 129 -11.87 -23.68 -5.64
C PRO A 129 -13.32 -24.15 -5.56
N SER A 130 -13.73 -24.78 -4.46
CA SER A 130 -15.13 -25.19 -4.23
C SER A 130 -16.08 -24.00 -4.19
N THR A 131 -15.75 -22.91 -3.49
CA THR A 131 -16.60 -21.71 -3.48
C THR A 131 -16.72 -21.04 -4.85
N ILE A 132 -15.70 -21.16 -5.69
CA ILE A 132 -15.72 -20.67 -7.08
C ILE A 132 -16.64 -21.54 -7.93
N ASP A 133 -16.57 -22.86 -7.77
CA ASP A 133 -17.40 -23.79 -8.53
C ASP A 133 -18.88 -23.68 -8.11
N GLU A 134 -19.19 -23.58 -6.82
CA GLU A 134 -20.54 -23.28 -6.33
C GLU A 134 -21.08 -21.95 -6.87
N ALA A 135 -20.22 -20.92 -6.98
CA ALA A 135 -20.61 -19.64 -7.55
C ALA A 135 -20.93 -19.74 -9.05
N ARG A 136 -20.20 -20.60 -9.79
CA ARG A 136 -20.50 -20.88 -11.20
C ARG A 136 -21.83 -21.61 -11.35
N GLU A 137 -22.08 -22.64 -10.54
CA GLU A 137 -23.33 -23.40 -10.56
C GLU A 137 -24.53 -22.49 -10.26
N ARG A 138 -24.43 -21.62 -9.25
CA ARG A 138 -25.47 -20.62 -8.94
C ARG A 138 -25.70 -19.64 -10.09
N GLN A 139 -24.65 -19.22 -10.80
CA GLN A 139 -24.82 -18.38 -11.99
C GLN A 139 -25.52 -19.11 -13.13
N GLU A 140 -25.23 -20.40 -13.34
CA GLU A 140 -25.89 -21.22 -14.34
C GLU A 140 -27.37 -21.45 -14.00
N GLU A 141 -27.66 -21.77 -12.74
CA GLU A 141 -29.03 -21.94 -12.26
C GLU A 141 -29.84 -20.66 -12.43
N ASN A 142 -29.30 -19.50 -12.03
CA ASN A 142 -29.94 -18.21 -12.24
C ASN A 142 -30.19 -17.91 -13.72
N LYS A 143 -29.24 -18.22 -14.62
CA LYS A 143 -29.47 -18.08 -16.08
C LYS A 143 -30.60 -18.98 -16.57
N ARG A 144 -30.67 -20.23 -16.08
CA ARG A 144 -31.75 -21.18 -16.42
C ARG A 144 -33.10 -20.68 -15.91
N LEU A 145 -33.15 -20.17 -14.68
CA LEU A 145 -34.36 -19.60 -14.07
C LEU A 145 -34.81 -18.34 -14.82
N ASN A 146 -33.90 -17.44 -15.18
CA ASN A 146 -34.22 -16.22 -15.91
C ASN A 146 -34.81 -16.53 -17.29
N LYS A 147 -34.25 -17.52 -17.99
CA LYS A 147 -34.77 -18.01 -19.26
C LYS A 147 -36.13 -18.70 -19.12
N ARG A 148 -36.43 -19.27 -17.95
CA ARG A 148 -37.67 -20.02 -17.68
C ARG A 148 -38.82 -19.12 -17.21
N PHE A 149 -38.52 -18.05 -16.47
CA PHE A 149 -39.52 -17.17 -15.84
C PHE A 149 -39.57 -15.74 -16.41
N GLY A 150 -38.66 -15.37 -17.33
CA GLY A 150 -38.78 -14.15 -18.13
C GLY A 150 -38.86 -12.84 -17.33
N LEU A 151 -38.01 -12.70 -16.31
CA LEU A 151 -37.72 -11.41 -15.66
C LEU A 151 -36.42 -10.80 -16.21
#